data_AF-A0A2P4QPS8-F1
#
_entry.id   AF-A0A2P4QPS8-F1
#
_cell.length_a   1.000
_cell.length_b   1.000
_cell.length_c   1.000
_cell.angle_alpha   90.00
_cell.angle_beta   90.00
_cell.angle_gamma   90.00
#
_symmetry.space_group_name_H-M   'P 1'
#
loop_
_entity.id
_entity.type
_entity.pdbx_description
1 polymer ?
#
loop_
_entity_poly.entity_id
_entity_poly.type
_entity_poly.pdbx_seq_one_letter_code
_entity_poly.pdbx_strand_id
1 'polypeptide(L)' 'GIKGPSELLKLKTILFPWSFPTDIMHLFFENMALQMYAHWTGKFFNNIPMSNDYELSKSQ' A
#
# COMPACT_ATOMS: atom_id res chain seq x y z
N GLY A 1 -4.16 -4.65 -11.41
CA GLY A 1 -2.88 -3.97 -11.19
C GLY A 1 -3.04 -2.51 -11.56
N ILE A 2 -2.64 -1.60 -10.66
CA ILE A 2 -2.69 -0.15 -10.90
C ILE A 2 -1.64 0.16 -11.96
N LYS A 3 -2.07 0.61 -13.15
CA LYS A 3 -1.18 0.92 -14.28
C LYS A 3 -0.80 2.40 -14.22
N GLY A 4 0.45 2.70 -13.89
CA GLY A 4 1.01 4.05 -13.93
C GLY A 4 1.91 4.39 -12.74
N PRO A 5 2.74 5.44 -12.84
CA PRO A 5 3.51 5.94 -11.70
C PRO A 5 2.54 6.41 -10.61
N SER A 6 2.81 6.01 -9.36
CA SER A 6 2.01 6.43 -8.20
C SER A 6 1.93 7.95 -8.13
N GLU A 7 0.76 8.53 -7.86
CA GLU A 7 0.61 9.96 -7.61
C GLU A 7 1.49 10.44 -6.45
N LEU A 8 1.88 9.53 -5.54
CA LEU A 8 2.86 9.79 -4.48
C LEU A 8 4.25 10.16 -5.02
N LEU A 9 4.64 9.66 -6.20
CA LEU A 9 5.90 10.01 -6.87
C LEU A 9 5.85 11.37 -7.57
N LYS A 10 4.66 11.93 -7.81
CA LYS A 10 4.49 13.28 -8.37
C LYS A 10 4.61 14.37 -7.31
N LEU A 11 4.58 14.02 -6.02
CA LEU A 11 4.74 14.96 -4.92
C LEU A 11 6.19 15.47 -4.92
N LYS A 12 6.40 16.72 -5.37
CA LYS A 12 7.70 17.41 -5.34
C LYS A 12 8.32 17.50 -3.93
N THR A 13 7.51 17.33 -2.89
CA THR A 13 7.92 17.39 -1.48
C THR A 13 8.54 16.09 -0.98
N ILE A 14 8.42 14.98 -1.73
CA ILE A 14 8.95 13.67 -1.34
C ILE A 14 10.12 13.33 -2.26
N LEU A 15 11.34 13.61 -1.80
CA LEU A 15 12.59 13.12 -2.36
C LEU A 15 12.92 11.78 -1.70
N PHE A 16 12.40 10.68 -2.25
CA PHE A 16 12.82 9.36 -1.81
C PHE A 16 14.29 9.13 -2.19
N PRO A 17 15.17 8.64 -1.28
CA PRO A 17 14.94 8.26 0.12
C PRO A 17 15.25 9.37 1.16
N TRP A 18 15.80 10.51 0.74
CA TRP A 18 16.29 11.59 1.60
C TRP A 18 15.22 12.31 2.43
N SER A 19 13.95 12.22 2.03
CA SER A 19 12.82 12.81 2.77
C SER A 19 12.43 12.06 4.05
N PHE A 20 12.95 10.84 4.26
CA PHE A 20 12.63 10.04 5.43
C PHE A 20 13.89 9.80 6.27
N PRO A 21 13.86 10.09 7.59
CA PRO A 21 14.90 9.64 8.50
C PRO A 21 15.14 8.14 8.37
N THR A 22 16.40 7.72 8.47
CA THR A 22 16.82 6.31 8.35
C THR A 22 16.00 5.39 9.24
N ASP A 23 15.70 5.82 10.46
CA ASP A 23 14.93 5.04 11.44
C ASP A 23 13.51 4.72 10.96
N ILE A 24 12.85 5.69 10.31
CA ILE A 24 11.49 5.53 9.77
C ILE A 24 11.51 4.58 8.56
N MET A 25 12.51 4.70 7.68
CA MET A 25 12.67 3.76 6.57
C MET A 25 12.90 2.33 7.06
N HIS A 26 13.75 2.13 8.08
CA HIS A 26 14.03 0.81 8.63
C HIS A 26 12.76 0.19 9.23
N LEU A 27 12.02 0.97 10.02
CA LEU A 27 10.76 0.55 10.64
C LEU A 27 9.70 0.17 9.59
N PHE A 28 9.58 0.97 8.53
CA PHE A 28 8.67 0.66 7.42
C PHE A 28 9.11 -0.57 6.65
N PHE A 29 10.41 -0.77 6.45
CA PHE A 29 10.91 -1.92 5.72
C PHE A 29 10.66 -3.21 6.49
N GLU A 30 10.93 -3.24 7.80
CA GLU A 30 10.71 -4.43 8.62
C GLU A 30 9.23 -4.80 8.74
N ASN A 31 8.35 -3.81 8.92
CA ASN A 31 6.94 -4.08 9.22
C ASN A 31 6.06 -4.12 7.97
N MET A 32 6.35 -3.31 6.95
CA MET A 32 5.47 -3.16 5.78
C MET A 32 6.03 -3.79 4.51
N ALA A 33 7.35 -3.95 4.34
CA ALA A 33 7.89 -4.43 3.06
C ALA A 33 7.36 -5.82 2.69
N LEU A 34 7.25 -6.73 3.67
CA LEU A 34 6.75 -8.08 3.43
C LEU A 34 5.27 -8.09 3.02
N GLN A 35 4.46 -7.23 3.65
CA GLN A 35 3.04 -7.07 3.32
C GLN A 35 2.84 -6.38 1.96
N MET A 36 3.63 -5.35 1.67
CA MET A 36 3.67 -4.69 0.36
C MET A 36 4.09 -5.65 -0.75
N TYR A 37 5.07 -6.51 -0.48
CA TYR A 37 5.50 -7.55 -1.42
C TYR A 37 4.41 -8.61 -1.64
N ALA A 38 3.75 -9.07 -0.58
CA ALA A 38 2.60 -9.95 -0.71
C ALA A 38 1.48 -9.28 -1.53
N HIS A 39 1.27 -7.98 -1.35
CA HIS A 39 0.25 -7.21 -2.08
C HIS A 39 0.60 -7.07 -3.56
N TRP A 40 1.85 -6.70 -3.85
CA TRP A 40 2.37 -6.57 -5.20
C TRP A 40 2.35 -7.90 -5.97
N THR A 41 2.71 -8.99 -5.32
CA THR A 41 2.69 -10.35 -5.91
C THR A 41 1.29 -10.96 -5.97
N GLY A 42 0.26 -10.23 -5.55
CA GLY A 42 -1.13 -10.68 -5.56
C GLY A 42 -1.47 -11.75 -4.52
N LYS A 43 -0.54 -12.08 -3.62
CA LYS A 43 -0.72 -13.10 -2.58
C LYS A 43 -1.32 -12.56 -1.27
N PHE A 44 -1.43 -11.25 -1.14
CA PHE A 44 -1.96 -10.59 0.07
C PHE A 44 -3.42 -10.96 0.36
N PHE A 45 -4.25 -11.09 -0.67
CA PHE A 45 -5.67 -11.41 -0.52
C PHE A 45 -5.99 -12.90 -0.59
N ASN A 46 -4.99 -13.79 -0.71
CA ASN A 46 -5.20 -15.22 -1.00
C ASN A 46 -5.95 -16.01 0.09
N ASN A 47 -6.29 -15.40 1.24
CA ASN A 47 -6.92 -16.09 2.37
C ASN A 47 -8.10 -15.35 3.01
N ILE A 48 -8.68 -14.36 2.34
CA ILE A 48 -9.92 -13.76 2.81
C ILE A 48 -11.00 -14.21 1.84
N PRO A 49 -11.95 -15.08 2.23
CA PRO A 49 -13.16 -15.22 1.44
C PRO A 49 -13.73 -13.81 1.38
N MET A 50 -13.80 -13.26 0.17
CA MET A 50 -14.28 -11.91 -0.09
C MET A 50 -15.76 -11.91 0.27
N SER A 51 -16.04 -11.78 1.55
CA SER A 51 -17.38 -11.57 2.07
C SER A 51 -17.76 -10.21 1.54
N ASN A 52 -18.71 -10.18 0.60
CA ASN A 52 -19.28 -8.96 0.02
C ASN A 52 -20.09 -8.15 1.06
N ASP A 53 -19.69 -8.18 2.33
CA ASP A 53 -20.39 -7.52 3.45
C ASP A 53 -20.20 -6.00 3.45
N TYR A 54 -19.51 -5.44 2.45
CA TYR A 54 -19.39 -4.01 2.24
C TYR A 54 -20.40 -3.50 1.20
N GLU A 55 -21.65 -3.99 1.23
CA GLU A 55 -22.74 -3.22 0.60
C GLU A 55 -22.90 -1.91 1.37
N LEU A 56 -22.36 -0.83 0.80
CA LEU A 56 -22.79 0.53 1.14
C LEU A 56 -24.30 0.57 0.91
N SER A 57 -25.08 0.58 1.99
CA SER A 57 -26.52 0.76 1.91
C SER A 57 -26.76 2.04 1.12
N LYS A 58 -27.39 1.89 -0.05
CA LYS A 58 -27.89 3.04 -0.79
C LYS A 58 -28.91 3.70 0.13
N SER A 59 -28.59 4.90 0.62
CA SER A 59 -29.54 5.71 1.37
C SER A 59 -30.77 5.90 0.49
N GLN A 60 -31.90 5.41 1.00
CA GLN A 60 -33.23 5.54 0.39
C GLN A 60 -33.69 7.01 0.42
#